data_AF-A0A940IFA0-F1
#
_entry.id   AF-A0A940IFA0-F1
#
_cell.length_a   1.000
_cell.length_b   1.000
_cell.length_c   1.000
_cell.angle_alpha   90.00
_cell.angle_beta   90.00
_cell.angle_gamma   90.00
#
_symmetry.space_group_name_H-M   'P 1'
#
loop_
_entity.id
_entity.type
_entity.pdbx_description
1 polymer ?
#
loop_
_entity_poly.entity_id
_entity_poly.type
_entity_poly.pdbx_seq_one_letter_code
_entity_poly.pdbx_strand_id
1 'polypeptide(L)' 'MRNARSDIAERADAGRRRAHRVTVSLNEDEYRLVMRYAEKYRLKSPVGAMREAIVRAFLKQLDEDRPTLFG' A
#
# COMPACT_ATOMS: atom_id res chain seq x y z
N MET A 1 -1.33 21.52 29.44
CA MET A 1 -1.52 22.22 28.14
C MET A 1 -0.72 21.45 27.08
N ARG A 2 -1.38 20.95 26.01
CA ARG A 2 -0.68 20.37 24.84
C ARG A 2 -0.03 21.50 24.03
N ASN A 3 1.15 21.27 23.45
CA ASN A 3 1.92 22.31 22.76
C ASN A 3 1.57 22.36 21.26
N ALA A 4 1.74 23.52 20.62
CA ALA A 4 1.38 23.71 19.20
C ALA A 4 2.18 22.84 18.20
N ARG A 5 3.40 22.39 18.54
CA ARG A 5 4.18 21.44 17.72
C ARG A 5 3.60 20.03 17.78
N SER A 6 3.06 19.60 18.93
CA SER A 6 2.35 18.31 19.03
C SER A 6 1.10 18.30 18.16
N ASP A 7 0.36 19.41 18.09
CA ASP A 7 -0.89 19.48 17.34
C ASP A 7 -0.67 19.46 15.81
N ILE A 8 0.42 20.05 15.30
CA ILE A 8 0.79 20.01 13.87
C ILE A 8 1.25 18.60 13.47
N ALA A 9 2.04 17.94 14.32
CA ALA A 9 2.47 16.56 14.10
C ALA A 9 1.28 15.59 14.12
N GLU A 10 0.32 15.78 15.01
CA GLU A 10 -0.88 14.94 15.13
C GLU A 10 -1.80 15.08 13.90
N ARG A 11 -1.96 16.30 13.37
CA ARG A 11 -2.71 16.55 12.13
C ARG A 11 -2.03 15.97 10.89
N ALA A 12 -0.70 16.06 10.80
CA ALA A 12 0.06 15.44 9.70
C ALA A 12 0.04 13.90 9.74
N ASP A 13 -0.04 13.31 10.94
CA ASP A 13 -0.16 11.87 11.15
C ASP A 13 -1.58 11.36 10.82
N ALA A 14 -2.62 12.15 11.08
CA ALA A 14 -4.01 11.77 10.82
C ALA A 14 -4.27 11.37 9.36
N GLY A 15 -3.66 12.04 8.38
CA GLY A 15 -3.76 11.71 6.96
C GLY A 15 -2.91 10.51 6.50
N ARG A 16 -1.97 10.04 7.33
CA ARG A 16 -1.08 8.90 7.04
C ARG A 16 -1.51 7.61 7.72
N ARG A 17 -2.45 7.68 8.65
CA ARG A 17 -3.03 6.51 9.32
C ARG A 17 -3.86 5.69 8.34
N ARG A 18 -3.68 4.37 8.38
CA ARG A 18 -4.45 3.42 7.58
C ARG A 18 -5.84 3.26 8.21
N ALA A 19 -6.78 4.10 7.82
CA ALA A 19 -8.14 4.12 8.36
C ALA A 19 -9.13 3.21 7.61
N HIS A 20 -8.85 2.89 6.34
CA HIS A 20 -9.75 2.11 5.50
C HIS A 20 -9.37 0.62 5.53
N ARG A 21 -10.33 -0.23 5.87
CA ARG A 21 -10.17 -1.69 5.86
C ARG A 21 -10.63 -2.26 4.52
N VAL A 22 -9.77 -3.07 3.91
CA VAL A 22 -10.05 -3.83 2.69
C VAL A 22 -9.75 -5.30 2.98
N THR A 23 -10.62 -6.20 2.52
CA THR A 23 -10.44 -7.65 2.63
C THR A 23 -10.49 -8.23 1.22
N VAL A 24 -9.55 -9.11 0.90
CA VAL A 24 -9.55 -9.90 -0.33
C VAL A 24 -9.35 -11.37 0.04
N SER A 25 -10.02 -12.25 -0.70
CA SER A 25 -9.83 -13.69 -0.59
C SER A 25 -8.89 -14.16 -1.68
N LEU A 26 -7.96 -15.05 -1.33
CA LEU A 26 -7.04 -15.68 -2.27
C LEU A 26 -7.39 -17.16 -2.38
N ASN A 27 -7.20 -17.73 -3.56
CA ASN A 27 -7.20 -19.19 -3.70
C ASN A 27 -5.88 -19.79 -3.15
N GLU A 28 -5.81 -21.12 -3.11
CA GLU A 28 -4.68 -21.84 -2.52
C GLU A 28 -3.36 -21.58 -3.25
N ASP A 29 -3.38 -21.47 -4.58
CA ASP A 29 -2.18 -21.23 -5.39
C ASP A 29 -1.67 -19.80 -5.23
N GLU A 30 -2.58 -18.82 -5.23
CA GLU A 30 -2.29 -17.41 -4.96
C GLU A 30 -1.71 -17.21 -3.57
N TYR A 31 -2.29 -17.86 -2.56
CA TYR A 31 -1.79 -17.80 -1.20
C TYR A 31 -0.38 -18.39 -1.10
N ARG A 32 -0.15 -19.59 -1.66
CA ARG A 32 1.19 -20.22 -1.68
C ARG A 32 2.22 -19.35 -2.39
N LEU A 33 1.87 -18.70 -3.49
CA LEU A 33 2.75 -17.78 -4.20
C LEU A 33 3.16 -16.59 -3.30
N VAL A 34 2.19 -15.96 -2.63
CA VAL A 34 2.45 -14.83 -1.72
C VAL A 34 3.37 -15.24 -0.57
N MET A 35 3.12 -16.41 0.04
CA MET A 35 3.94 -16.89 1.15
C MET A 35 5.37 -17.20 0.70
N ARG A 36 5.53 -17.87 -0.45
CA ARG A 36 6.86 -18.15 -1.03
C ARG A 36 7.62 -16.87 -1.36
N TYR A 37 6.93 -15.85 -1.89
CA TYR A 37 7.53 -14.54 -2.13
C TYR A 37 7.96 -13.87 -0.82
N ALA A 38 7.10 -13.91 0.20
CA ALA A 38 7.42 -13.34 1.51
C ALA A 38 8.63 -14.01 2.18
N GLU A 39 8.74 -15.33 2.09
CA GLU A 39 9.89 -16.10 2.60
C GLU A 39 11.18 -15.76 1.84
N LYS A 40 11.13 -15.79 0.50
CA LYS A 40 12.30 -15.53 -0.37
C LYS A 40 12.95 -14.19 -0.07
N TYR A 41 12.14 -13.15 0.15
CA TYR A 41 12.61 -11.79 0.40
C TYR A 41 12.60 -11.40 1.88
N ARG A 42 12.31 -12.34 2.80
CA ARG A 42 12.27 -12.15 4.26
C ARG A 42 11.43 -10.93 4.67
N LEU A 43 10.25 -10.85 4.09
CA LEU A 43 9.35 -9.70 4.30
C LEU A 43 8.82 -9.70 5.72
N LYS A 44 8.82 -8.52 6.36
CA LYS A 44 8.25 -8.34 7.70
C LYS A 44 6.73 -8.55 7.76
N SER A 45 6.04 -8.32 6.65
CA SER A 45 4.59 -8.49 6.55
C SER A 45 4.19 -8.82 5.11
N PRO A 46 3.65 -10.02 4.83
CA PRO A 46 3.11 -10.37 3.52
C PRO A 46 2.00 -9.41 3.08
N VAL A 47 1.10 -9.02 4.00
CA VAL A 47 0.02 -8.05 3.73
C VAL A 47 0.56 -6.67 3.37
N GLY A 48 1.62 -6.22 4.04
CA GLY A 48 2.29 -4.96 3.70
C GLY A 48 2.83 -4.97 2.27
N ALA A 49 3.46 -6.08 1.87
CA ALA A 49 4.00 -6.26 0.53
C ALA A 49 2.91 -6.36 -0.54
N MET A 50 1.82 -7.09 -0.27
CA MET A 50 0.66 -7.15 -1.18
C MET A 50 0.06 -5.77 -1.42
N ARG A 51 -0.13 -4.98 -0.35
CA ARG A 51 -0.63 -3.61 -0.48
C ARG A 51 0.29 -2.75 -1.34
N GLU A 52 1.59 -2.85 -1.12
CA GLU A 52 2.57 -2.11 -1.90
C GLU A 52 2.54 -2.51 -3.38
N ALA A 53 2.47 -3.81 -3.67
CA ALA A 53 2.38 -4.32 -5.03
C ALA A 53 1.13 -3.79 -5.76
N ILE A 54 -0.04 -3.81 -5.10
CA ILE A 54 -1.30 -3.29 -5.66
C ILE A 54 -1.18 -1.78 -5.95
N VAL A 55 -0.69 -0.99 -4.98
CA VAL A 55 -0.53 0.47 -5.16
C VAL A 55 0.44 0.78 -6.30
N ARG A 56 1.56 0.05 -6.39
CA ARG A 56 2.53 0.22 -7.50
C ARG A 56 1.92 -0.11 -8.86
N ALA A 57 1.12 -1.17 -8.94
CA ALA A 57 0.43 -1.55 -10.18
C ALA A 57 -0.56 -0.47 -10.62
N PHE A 58 -1.39 0.05 -9.70
CA PHE A 58 -2.35 1.10 -10.01
C PHE A 58 -1.68 2.40 -10.43
N LEU A 59 -0.63 2.83 -9.73
CA LEU A 59 0.11 4.03 -10.11
C LEU A 59 0.70 3.91 -11.52
N LYS A 60 1.33 2.76 -11.83
CA LYS A 60 1.87 2.51 -13.16
C LYS A 60 0.79 2.57 -14.24
N GLN A 61 -0.35 1.93 -14.00
CA GLN A 61 -1.45 1.94 -14.95
C GLN A 61 -2.02 3.36 -15.14
N LEU A 62 -2.19 4.13 -14.06
CA LEU A 62 -2.65 5.52 -14.14
C LEU A 62 -1.66 6.42 -14.91
N ASP A 63 -0.37 6.17 -14.78
CA ASP A 63 0.66 6.87 -15.54
C ASP A 63 0.61 6.51 -17.04
N GLU A 64 0.35 5.25 -17.37
CA GLU A 64 0.20 4.76 -18.75
C GLU A 64 -1.10 5.24 -19.41
N ASP A 65 -2.20 5.27 -18.66
CA ASP A 65 -3.53 5.72 -19.13
C ASP A 65 -3.64 7.25 -19.21
N ARG A 66 -2.60 7.99 -18.81
CA ARG A 66 -2.59 9.44 -18.87
C ARG A 66 -2.62 9.87 -20.33
N PRO A 67 -3.63 10.65 -20.79
CA PRO A 67 -3.65 11.17 -22.15
C PRO A 67 -2.39 12.00 -22.35
N THR A 68 -1.48 11.50 -23.19
CA THR A 68 -0.27 12.24 -23.53
C THR A 68 -0.70 13.44 -24.36
N LEU A 69 -0.12 14.61 -24.08
CA LEU A 69 -0.46 15.86 -24.78
C LEU A 69 -0.13 15.84 -26.29
N PHE A 70 0.48 14.75 -26.78
CA PHE A 70 0.93 14.56 -28.15
C PHE A 70 0.83 13.06 -28.52
N GLY A 71 -0.40 12.55 -28.64
CA GLY A 71 -0.61 11.29 -29.37
C GLY A 71 -0.13 11.39 -30.81
#